data_AF-A0AAJ1ID07-F1
#
_entry.id   AF-A0AAJ1ID07-F1
#
_cell.length_a   1.000
_cell.length_b   1.000
_cell.length_c   1.000
_cell.angle_alpha   90.00
_cell.angle_beta   90.00
_cell.angle_gamma   90.00
#
_symmetry.space_group_name_H-M   'P 1'
#
loop_
_entity.id
_entity.type
_entity.pdbx_description
1 polymer ?
#
loop_
_entity_poly.entity_id
_entity_poly.type
_entity_poly.pdbx_seq_one_letter_code
_entity_poly.pdbx_strand_id
1 'polypeptide(L)'
;MKKFIFIILFFWIVVFVCSSQDMVSVLQFKVENGGGISEFEASVLRDVFETELISSGKFRVIEKNELDTVIEEQKKSLSGCVDDSCAIEIGRLALADKIITGKTSKFGSKYILTVKMIDIETGRSLKAENIKADELEKLLDSIDTLVALLTGTSIPVSTAAAEAAFDDGYIFVEGGLFMMGSEEGENDEEPIHSVILSDFYISKYEVTVNEFSDFVKSTGYDNTAATTGGSYISNGREWVKKDDADWRNPSIYQSGNHPVVCISWYDAVEYCNWLSKKNGLQQVYTLQFGGYYTCDWNKNGYRLPTEAEWEYAARGGRKSNGSKYSGSNNISDVAWYNRNSGNTTHPVGRKAPNELGIYDMSGNVWEWCWDRYGAYSSESQNNPTGPSEGSYRENRGGAWITSSSDCRLAYRPYVTPIARNYEIGFRPVRRP
;
A
#
# COMPACT_ATOMS: atom_id res chain seq x y z
N MET A 1 52.01 46.05 -35.49
CA MET A 1 52.49 45.38 -34.24
C MET A 1 51.28 45.22 -33.32
N LYS A 2 51.11 44.01 -32.77
CA LYS A 2 49.83 43.41 -32.32
C LYS A 2 49.25 44.09 -31.06
N LYS A 3 47.92 44.30 -31.05
CA LYS A 3 47.12 44.77 -29.90
C LYS A 3 46.93 43.62 -28.90
N PHE A 4 47.27 43.85 -27.63
CA PHE A 4 46.96 42.94 -26.52
C PHE A 4 45.50 43.12 -26.11
N ILE A 5 44.73 42.04 -26.12
CA ILE A 5 43.40 41.94 -25.53
C ILE A 5 43.57 41.14 -24.23
N PHE A 6 43.32 41.77 -23.09
CA PHE A 6 43.23 41.08 -21.79
C PHE A 6 41.84 40.44 -21.68
N ILE A 7 41.79 39.10 -21.68
CA ILE A 7 40.58 38.35 -21.33
C ILE A 7 40.71 37.99 -19.85
N ILE A 8 39.89 38.63 -19.01
CA ILE A 8 39.72 38.25 -17.60
C ILE A 8 38.72 37.08 -17.57
N LEU A 9 39.22 35.87 -17.37
CA LEU A 9 38.37 34.70 -17.07
C LEU A 9 37.98 34.74 -15.58
N PHE A 10 36.72 35.09 -15.31
CA PHE A 10 36.09 34.85 -14.01
C PHE A 10 35.76 33.36 -13.89
N PHE A 11 36.55 32.63 -13.11
CA PHE A 11 36.23 31.26 -12.70
C PHE A 11 35.19 31.33 -11.57
N TRP A 12 33.91 31.15 -11.89
CA TRP A 12 32.88 30.89 -10.87
C TRP A 12 33.03 29.44 -10.40
N ILE A 13 33.68 29.26 -9.24
CA ILE A 13 33.61 28.01 -8.49
C ILE A 13 32.22 27.98 -7.87
N VAL A 14 31.30 27.24 -8.50
CA VAL A 14 30.03 26.85 -7.87
C VAL A 14 30.37 25.74 -6.88
N VAL A 15 30.55 26.11 -5.61
CA VAL A 15 30.53 25.15 -4.51
C VAL A 15 29.09 24.66 -4.40
N PHE A 16 28.81 23.47 -4.94
CA PHE A 16 27.61 22.73 -4.58
C PHE A 16 27.73 22.41 -3.08
N VAL A 17 27.03 23.17 -2.25
CA VAL A 17 26.75 22.76 -0.88
C VAL A 17 25.75 21.62 -1.01
N CYS A 18 26.26 20.39 -1.12
CA CYS A 18 25.47 19.20 -0.89
C CYS A 18 25.11 19.23 0.59
N SER A 19 23.88 19.61 0.93
CA SER A 19 23.37 19.49 2.29
C SER A 19 23.28 18.00 2.60
N SER A 20 24.32 17.43 3.21
CA SER A 20 24.23 16.09 3.78
C SER A 20 23.17 16.13 4.88
N GLN A 21 22.06 15.43 4.68
CA GLN A 21 21.09 15.23 5.74
C GLN A 21 21.73 14.37 6.84
N ASP A 22 21.50 14.75 8.09
CA ASP A 22 22.02 14.01 9.24
C ASP A 22 21.47 12.58 9.26
N MET A 23 22.33 11.61 9.56
CA MET A 23 21.97 10.22 9.80
C MET A 23 21.39 10.08 11.21
N VAL A 24 20.19 9.49 11.33
CA VAL A 24 19.52 9.23 12.60
C VAL A 24 19.31 7.73 12.79
N SER A 25 19.57 7.25 14.01
CA SER A 25 19.16 5.92 14.46
C SER A 25 18.00 6.02 15.46
N VAL A 26 17.04 5.09 15.40
CA VAL A 26 15.92 4.99 16.36
C VAL A 26 16.02 3.67 17.12
N LEU A 27 16.29 3.74 18.42
CA LEU A 27 16.32 2.57 19.30
C LEU A 27 14.93 2.04 19.59
N GLN A 28 14.86 0.76 19.97
CA GLN A 28 13.65 0.15 20.53
C GLN A 28 13.10 0.99 21.70
N PHE A 29 11.79 1.24 21.68
CA PHE A 29 11.12 1.97 22.74
C PHE A 29 10.99 1.11 23.99
N LYS A 30 11.41 1.67 25.12
CA LYS A 30 11.44 0.97 26.41
C LYS A 30 10.07 0.98 27.06
N VAL A 31 9.57 -0.18 27.46
CA VAL A 31 8.40 -0.30 28.34
C VAL A 31 8.82 0.02 29.77
N GLU A 32 8.16 0.98 30.42
CA GLU A 32 8.38 1.21 31.86
C GLU A 32 7.79 0.05 32.68
N ASN A 33 8.57 -0.45 33.64
CA ASN A 33 8.17 -1.58 34.49
C ASN A 33 6.81 -1.32 35.17
N GLY A 34 5.88 -2.26 35.00
CA GLY A 34 4.52 -2.14 35.55
C GLY A 34 3.60 -1.18 34.77
N GLY A 35 4.06 -0.67 33.62
CA GLY A 35 3.40 0.34 32.82
C GLY A 35 2.34 -0.17 31.85
N GLY A 36 1.78 -1.38 32.01
CA GLY A 36 0.57 -1.83 31.30
C GLY A 36 0.58 -1.79 29.76
N ILE A 37 1.75 -1.65 29.13
CA ILE A 37 2.01 -1.73 27.69
C ILE A 37 2.91 -2.96 27.48
N SER A 38 2.64 -3.74 26.44
CA SER A 38 3.45 -4.88 26.03
C SER A 38 4.66 -4.47 25.17
N GLU A 39 5.69 -5.31 25.14
CA GLU A 39 6.84 -5.11 24.24
C GLU A 39 6.43 -5.05 22.76
N PHE A 40 5.37 -5.80 22.39
CA PHE A 40 4.80 -5.74 21.05
C PHE A 40 4.21 -4.36 20.74
N GLU A 41 3.36 -3.81 21.61
CA GLU A 41 2.80 -2.46 21.44
C GLU A 41 3.90 -1.39 21.40
N ALA A 42 4.97 -1.55 22.19
CA ALA A 42 6.13 -0.66 22.14
C ALA A 42 6.91 -0.75 20.82
N SER A 43 7.04 -1.95 20.24
CA SER A 43 7.61 -2.13 18.90
C SER A 43 6.77 -1.45 17.84
N VAL A 44 5.43 -1.60 17.89
CA VAL A 44 4.52 -0.93 16.95
C VAL A 44 4.71 0.59 17.02
N LEU A 45 4.69 1.18 18.22
CA LEU A 45 4.93 2.62 18.41
C LEU A 45 6.28 3.09 17.86
N ARG A 46 7.34 2.28 18.02
CA ARG A 46 8.68 2.56 17.50
C ARG A 46 8.70 2.55 15.97
N ASP A 47 8.09 1.54 15.36
CA ASP A 47 8.07 1.36 13.91
C ASP A 47 7.23 2.47 13.23
N VAL A 48 6.10 2.89 13.82
CA VAL A 48 5.32 4.04 13.34
C VAL A 48 6.12 5.34 13.48
N PHE A 49 6.78 5.55 14.62
CA PHE A 49 7.60 6.75 14.83
C PHE A 49 8.77 6.84 13.84
N GLU A 50 9.47 5.74 13.60
CA GLU A 50 10.53 5.68 12.60
C GLU A 50 10.00 6.01 11.20
N THR A 51 8.82 5.49 10.87
CA THR A 51 8.14 5.75 9.59
C THR A 51 7.83 7.23 9.41
N GLU A 52 7.23 7.88 10.42
CA GLU A 52 6.95 9.32 10.35
C GLU A 52 8.23 10.16 10.30
N LEU A 53 9.30 9.68 10.92
CA LEU A 53 10.60 10.34 10.83
C LEU A 53 11.17 10.26 9.40
N ILE A 54 11.03 9.12 8.72
CA ILE A 54 11.40 8.95 7.31
C ILE A 54 10.52 9.84 6.42
N SER A 55 9.19 9.84 6.63
CA SER A 55 8.23 10.63 5.84
C SER A 55 8.50 12.14 5.93
N SER A 56 9.01 12.61 7.08
CA SER A 56 9.40 14.01 7.28
C SER A 56 10.49 14.50 6.32
N GLY A 57 11.28 13.58 5.74
CA GLY A 57 12.37 13.88 4.83
C GLY A 57 13.51 14.72 5.43
N LYS A 58 13.56 14.88 6.77
CA LYS A 58 14.58 15.69 7.47
C LYS A 58 15.87 14.92 7.75
N PHE A 59 15.77 13.62 7.92
CA PHE A 59 16.87 12.75 8.33
C PHE A 59 16.99 11.55 7.40
N ARG A 60 18.20 11.04 7.27
CA ARG A 60 18.41 9.70 6.73
C ARG A 60 18.36 8.72 7.88
N VAL A 61 17.32 7.89 7.93
CA VAL A 61 17.13 6.95 9.04
C VAL A 61 17.85 5.64 8.73
N ILE A 62 18.62 5.15 9.70
CA ILE A 62 19.32 3.85 9.62
C ILE A 62 18.29 2.74 9.85
N GLU A 63 18.24 1.78 8.93
CA GLU A 63 17.29 0.68 9.01
C GLU A 63 17.49 -0.17 10.27
N LYS A 64 16.38 -0.62 10.85
CA LYS A 64 16.36 -1.48 12.05
C LYS A 64 17.29 -2.69 11.93
N ASN A 65 17.29 -3.37 10.77
CA ASN A 65 18.10 -4.57 10.56
C ASN A 65 19.61 -4.28 10.56
N GLU A 66 20.05 -3.13 10.04
CA GLU A 66 21.44 -2.69 10.10
C GLU A 66 21.84 -2.39 11.54
N LEU A 67 20.97 -1.71 12.28
CA LEU A 67 21.17 -1.39 13.69
C LEU A 67 21.22 -2.64 14.58
N ASP A 68 20.31 -3.59 14.35
CA ASP A 68 20.28 -4.86 15.05
C ASP A 68 21.55 -5.67 14.78
N THR A 69 22.04 -5.68 13.54
CA THR A 69 23.32 -6.32 13.18
C THR A 69 24.48 -5.71 13.98
N VAL A 70 24.56 -4.38 14.08
CA VAL A 70 25.57 -3.68 14.89
C VAL A 70 25.49 -4.06 16.37
N ILE A 71 24.27 -4.15 16.91
CA ILE A 71 24.04 -4.56 18.31
C ILE A 71 24.42 -6.03 18.52
N GLU A 72 24.09 -6.90 17.56
CA GLU A 72 24.38 -8.33 17.61
C GLU A 72 25.89 -8.62 17.55
N GLU A 73 26.63 -7.94 16.68
CA GLU A 73 28.08 -8.08 16.56
C GLU A 73 28.82 -7.64 17.84
N GLN A 74 28.21 -6.74 18.62
CA GLN A 74 28.76 -6.20 19.87
C GLN A 74 28.12 -6.81 21.14
N LYS A 75 27.48 -8.00 21.00
CA LYS A 75 26.68 -8.74 22.02
C LYS A 75 27.24 -8.87 23.46
N LYS A 76 28.51 -8.51 23.71
CA LYS A 76 29.17 -8.59 25.04
C LYS A 76 29.28 -7.27 25.82
N SER A 77 29.09 -6.10 25.22
CA SER A 77 29.14 -4.80 25.94
C SER A 77 27.80 -4.06 26.05
N LEU A 78 26.81 -4.40 25.21
CA LEU A 78 25.58 -3.60 25.05
C LEU A 78 24.27 -4.30 25.46
N SER A 79 24.33 -5.53 25.98
CA SER A 79 23.13 -6.25 26.43
C SER A 79 22.58 -5.61 27.71
N GLY A 80 21.51 -4.83 27.55
CA GLY A 80 20.85 -4.11 28.65
C GLY A 80 21.12 -2.60 28.69
N CYS A 81 21.24 -1.92 27.54
CA CYS A 81 21.37 -0.46 27.49
C CYS A 81 20.22 0.28 28.20
N VAL A 82 20.42 0.71 29.44
CA VAL A 82 19.36 1.35 30.26
C VAL A 82 19.38 2.88 30.18
N ASP A 83 20.50 3.51 29.82
CA ASP A 83 20.71 4.96 29.90
C ASP A 83 21.12 5.63 28.57
N ASP A 84 21.20 6.97 28.59
CA ASP A 84 21.55 7.78 27.42
C ASP A 84 23.00 7.56 26.97
N SER A 85 23.93 7.23 27.88
CA SER A 85 25.32 6.95 27.50
C SER A 85 25.44 5.72 26.61
N CYS A 86 24.65 4.69 26.90
CA CYS A 86 24.60 3.48 26.11
C CYS A 86 23.98 3.73 24.72
N ALA A 87 22.94 4.57 24.66
CA ALA A 87 22.36 4.98 23.38
C ALA A 87 23.37 5.74 22.51
N ILE A 88 24.15 6.66 23.08
CA ILE A 88 25.19 7.39 22.35
C ILE A 88 26.24 6.42 21.79
N GLU A 89 26.63 5.38 22.54
CA GLU A 89 27.59 4.37 22.08
C GLU A 89 27.06 3.56 20.90
N ILE A 90 25.80 3.10 20.96
CA ILE A 90 25.14 2.44 19.83
C ILE A 90 25.12 3.37 18.62
N GLY A 91 24.76 4.64 18.81
CA GLY A 91 24.72 5.63 17.75
C GLY A 91 26.08 5.81 17.06
N ARG A 92 27.18 5.84 17.83
CA ARG A 92 28.54 5.91 17.26
C ARG A 92 28.88 4.69 16.42
N LEU A 93 28.51 3.50 16.89
CA LEU A 93 28.77 2.24 16.18
C LEU A 93 27.95 2.16 14.89
N ALA A 94 26.73 2.67 14.91
CA ALA A 94 25.86 2.76 13.74
C ALA A 94 26.24 3.89 12.77
N LEU A 95 27.30 4.67 13.07
CA LEU A 95 27.71 5.85 12.28
C LEU A 95 26.58 6.89 12.13
N ALA A 96 25.72 7.01 13.15
CA ALA A 96 24.68 8.02 13.20
C ALA A 96 25.24 9.36 13.70
N ASP A 97 24.66 10.46 13.23
CA ASP A 97 24.92 11.80 13.76
C ASP A 97 24.06 12.06 15.01
N LYS A 98 22.86 11.46 15.03
CA LYS A 98 21.87 11.60 16.10
C LYS A 98 21.24 10.24 16.44
N ILE A 99 20.84 10.06 17.69
CA ILE A 99 20.09 8.89 18.13
C ILE A 99 18.81 9.29 18.85
N ILE A 100 17.73 8.57 18.57
CA ILE A 100 16.44 8.75 19.22
C ILE A 100 16.17 7.58 20.16
N THR A 101 15.78 7.91 21.39
CA THR A 101 15.34 6.95 22.39
C THR A 101 13.87 7.23 22.75
N GLY A 102 13.12 6.16 23.04
CA GLY A 102 11.72 6.27 23.44
C GLY A 102 11.42 5.50 24.72
N LYS A 103 10.44 5.99 25.48
CA LYS A 103 9.86 5.33 26.64
C LYS A 103 8.34 5.30 26.50
N THR A 104 7.75 4.14 26.75
CA THR A 104 6.31 3.91 26.72
C THR A 104 5.82 3.50 28.09
N SER A 105 4.71 4.08 28.53
CA SER A 105 4.04 3.67 29.76
C SER A 105 2.54 3.95 29.71
N LYS A 106 1.77 3.20 30.50
CA LYS A 106 0.33 3.38 30.70
C LYS A 106 0.08 3.74 32.16
N PHE A 107 -0.51 4.90 32.38
CA PHE A 107 -0.90 5.38 33.70
C PHE A 107 -2.42 5.47 33.78
N GLY A 108 -3.05 4.55 34.51
CA GLY A 108 -4.50 4.39 34.51
C GLY A 108 -5.00 3.94 33.14
N SER A 109 -5.88 4.72 32.51
CA SER A 109 -6.35 4.48 31.14
C SER A 109 -5.44 5.09 30.07
N LYS A 110 -4.46 5.93 30.43
CA LYS A 110 -3.72 6.73 29.44
C LYS A 110 -2.41 6.09 29.06
N TYR A 111 -2.21 5.89 27.76
CA TYR A 111 -0.93 5.58 27.15
C TYR A 111 -0.10 6.86 27.02
N ILE A 112 1.21 6.73 27.22
CA ILE A 112 2.19 7.82 27.17
C ILE A 112 3.38 7.32 26.35
N LEU A 113 3.76 8.08 25.33
CA LEU A 113 5.02 7.91 24.60
C LEU A 113 5.87 9.16 24.80
N THR A 114 7.08 8.98 25.30
CA THR A 114 8.10 10.03 25.41
C THR A 114 9.26 9.68 24.50
N VAL A 115 9.67 10.60 23.63
CA VAL A 115 10.83 10.44 22.74
C VAL A 115 11.85 11.54 22.99
N LYS A 116 13.12 11.20 22.80
CA LYS A 116 14.25 12.08 23.02
C LYS A 116 15.27 11.93 21.90
N MET A 117 15.64 13.04 21.29
CA MET A 117 16.72 13.10 20.29
C MET A 117 18.00 13.57 20.95
N ILE A 118 19.08 12.82 20.75
CA ILE A 118 20.39 13.04 21.33
C ILE A 118 21.40 13.21 20.20
N ASP A 119 22.21 14.26 20.29
CA ASP A 119 23.35 14.47 19.41
C ASP A 119 24.52 13.59 19.84
N ILE A 120 25.06 12.78 18.94
CA ILE A 120 26.04 11.74 19.29
C ILE A 120 27.44 12.34 19.55
N GLU A 121 27.79 13.40 18.85
CA GLU A 121 29.08 14.09 19.00
C GLU A 121 29.16 14.78 20.37
N THR A 122 28.15 15.56 20.71
CA THR A 122 28.13 16.35 21.96
C THR A 122 27.56 15.58 23.15
N GLY A 123 26.83 14.48 22.92
CA GLY A 123 26.10 13.72 23.92
C GLY A 123 24.92 14.48 24.56
N ARG A 124 24.52 15.62 23.99
CA ARG A 124 23.46 16.47 24.55
C ARG A 124 22.11 16.08 23.98
N SER A 125 21.10 16.14 24.84
CA SER A 125 19.70 16.10 24.41
C SER A 125 19.40 17.34 23.57
N LEU A 126 19.02 17.14 22.30
CA LEU A 126 18.59 18.23 21.43
C LEU A 126 17.13 18.60 21.71
N LYS A 127 16.26 17.59 21.81
CA LYS A 127 14.83 17.77 22.04
C LYS A 127 14.22 16.54 22.70
N ALA A 128 13.21 16.75 23.54
CA ALA A 128 12.45 15.69 24.20
C ALA A 128 10.97 16.09 24.21
N GLU A 129 10.12 15.21 23.69
CA GLU A 129 8.69 15.47 23.52
C GLU A 129 7.89 14.27 24.02
N ASN A 130 6.63 14.50 24.41
CA ASN A 130 5.74 13.42 24.81
C ASN A 130 4.32 13.65 24.32
N ILE A 131 3.64 12.55 24.00
CA ILE A 131 2.22 12.50 23.65
C ILE A 131 1.50 11.52 24.57
N LYS A 132 0.18 11.72 24.74
CA LYS A 132 -0.67 10.92 25.62
C LYS A 132 -2.03 10.68 24.97
N ALA A 133 -2.58 9.48 25.09
CA ALA A 133 -3.91 9.15 24.58
C ALA A 133 -4.60 8.11 25.47
N ASP A 134 -5.93 8.04 25.39
CA ASP A 134 -6.73 7.08 26.17
C ASP A 134 -6.71 5.66 25.57
N GLU A 135 -6.31 5.52 24.30
CA GLU A 135 -6.24 4.27 23.54
C GLU A 135 -4.94 4.26 22.71
N LEU A 136 -4.43 3.06 22.42
CA LEU A 136 -3.20 2.89 21.63
C LEU A 136 -3.35 3.45 20.20
N GLU A 137 -4.49 3.20 19.55
CA GLU A 137 -4.78 3.71 18.19
C GLU A 137 -4.69 5.24 18.13
N LYS A 138 -5.30 5.94 19.09
CA LYS A 138 -5.21 7.40 19.19
C LYS A 138 -3.79 7.90 19.49
N LEU A 139 -2.99 7.09 20.21
CA LEU A 139 -1.59 7.40 20.44
C LEU A 139 -0.80 7.29 19.13
N LEU A 140 -1.06 6.26 18.33
CA LEU A 140 -0.47 6.06 17.01
C LEU A 140 -0.81 7.21 16.06
N ASP A 141 -2.07 7.64 16.04
CA ASP A 141 -2.54 8.79 15.24
C ASP A 141 -1.85 10.11 15.60
N SER A 142 -1.29 10.21 16.81
CA SER A 142 -0.62 11.44 17.29
C SER A 142 0.90 11.42 17.08
N ILE A 143 1.46 10.35 16.51
CA ILE A 143 2.91 10.22 16.31
C ILE A 143 3.43 11.22 15.27
N ASP A 144 2.66 11.52 14.24
CA ASP A 144 2.98 12.55 13.24
C ASP A 144 3.30 13.90 13.89
N THR A 145 2.49 14.27 14.88
CA THR A 145 2.58 15.49 15.68
C THR A 145 3.82 15.43 16.56
N LEU A 146 4.10 14.27 17.16
CA LEU A 146 5.31 14.06 17.95
C LEU A 146 6.57 14.22 17.10
N VAL A 147 6.60 13.66 15.88
CA VAL A 147 7.71 13.82 14.93
C VAL A 147 7.82 15.27 14.47
N ALA A 148 6.71 15.93 14.18
CA ALA A 148 6.72 17.34 13.80
C ALA A 148 7.32 18.22 14.90
N LEU A 149 6.89 18.00 16.15
CA LEU A 149 7.48 18.63 17.32
C LEU A 149 8.98 18.31 17.39
N LEU A 150 9.37 17.04 17.37
CA LEU A 150 10.77 16.65 17.56
C LEU A 150 11.71 17.20 16.47
N THR A 151 11.25 17.27 15.22
CA THR A 151 12.02 17.74 14.07
C THR A 151 11.95 19.26 13.86
N GLY A 152 11.07 19.96 14.59
CA GLY A 152 10.81 21.39 14.38
C GLY A 152 10.18 21.69 13.02
N THR A 153 9.57 20.69 12.39
CA THR A 153 8.72 20.91 11.21
C THR A 153 7.39 21.46 11.67
N SER A 154 6.81 22.38 10.90
CA SER A 154 5.37 22.61 11.02
C SER A 154 4.72 21.25 10.80
N ILE A 155 3.81 20.83 11.69
CA ILE A 155 2.84 19.79 11.38
C ILE A 155 2.37 20.14 9.96
N PRO A 156 2.48 19.24 8.97
CA PRO A 156 1.78 19.48 7.73
C PRO A 156 0.34 19.62 8.19
N VAL A 157 -0.15 20.86 8.26
CA VAL A 157 -1.56 21.13 8.46
C VAL A 157 -2.15 20.23 7.41
N SER A 158 -2.87 19.20 7.85
CA SER A 158 -3.80 18.46 7.02
C SER A 158 -4.72 19.56 6.50
N THR A 159 -4.28 20.18 5.43
CA THR A 159 -5.11 21.09 4.69
C THR A 159 -6.14 20.14 4.16
N ALA A 160 -7.34 20.30 4.70
CA ALA A 160 -8.61 19.98 4.07
C ALA A 160 -8.68 20.62 2.66
N ALA A 161 -7.73 20.24 1.81
CA ALA A 161 -7.42 20.74 0.47
C ALA A 161 -6.72 19.64 -0.37
N ALA A 162 -6.86 18.37 0.02
CA ALA A 162 -7.00 17.28 -0.94
C ALA A 162 -8.48 16.88 -1.07
N GLU A 163 -9.40 17.84 -0.90
CA GLU A 163 -10.65 17.83 -1.66
C GLU A 163 -10.30 18.19 -3.12
N ALA A 164 -9.68 17.23 -3.79
CA ALA A 164 -9.86 17.06 -5.21
C ALA A 164 -10.13 15.57 -5.37
N ALA A 165 -11.42 15.21 -5.39
CA ALA A 165 -11.83 14.16 -6.30
C ALA A 165 -11.12 14.49 -7.62
N PHE A 166 -10.17 13.66 -8.03
CA PHE A 166 -9.67 13.74 -9.39
C PHE A 166 -10.91 13.46 -10.25
N ASP A 167 -11.41 14.49 -10.94
CA ASP A 167 -12.71 14.58 -11.63
C ASP A 167 -12.80 13.68 -12.88
N ASP A 168 -12.30 12.46 -12.77
CA ASP A 168 -12.20 11.49 -13.85
C ASP A 168 -12.44 10.04 -13.36
N GLY A 169 -13.18 9.88 -12.26
CA GLY A 169 -13.54 8.57 -11.70
C GLY A 169 -12.48 7.92 -10.80
N TYR A 170 -11.51 8.68 -10.28
CA TYR A 170 -10.49 8.19 -9.36
C TYR A 170 -10.58 8.85 -7.98
N ILE A 171 -10.32 8.07 -6.93
CA ILE A 171 -10.32 8.48 -5.52
C ILE A 171 -8.87 8.61 -5.05
N PHE A 172 -8.53 9.75 -4.44
CA PHE A 172 -7.28 9.90 -3.72
C PHE A 172 -7.35 9.11 -2.41
N VAL A 173 -6.39 8.22 -2.22
CA VAL A 173 -6.21 7.44 -0.99
C VAL A 173 -4.95 7.98 -0.33
N GLU A 174 -5.16 8.70 0.77
CA GLU A 174 -4.07 9.07 1.66
C GLU A 174 -3.46 7.79 2.22
N GLY A 175 -2.16 7.62 2.00
CA GLY A 175 -1.39 6.49 2.49
C GLY A 175 -1.32 6.48 4.01
N GLY A 176 -0.76 5.40 4.54
CA GLY A 176 -0.60 5.23 5.97
C GLY A 176 -0.30 3.80 6.35
N LEU A 177 -0.24 3.58 7.66
CA LEU A 177 -0.11 2.26 8.24
C LEU A 177 -1.48 1.58 8.36
N PHE A 178 -1.53 0.29 8.04
CA PHE A 178 -2.63 -0.57 8.44
C PHE A 178 -2.15 -1.98 8.78
N MET A 179 -3.01 -2.73 9.47
CA MET A 179 -2.81 -4.15 9.72
C MET A 179 -3.48 -4.94 8.60
N MET A 180 -2.66 -5.60 7.77
CA MET A 180 -3.10 -6.45 6.66
C MET A 180 -3.32 -7.88 7.13
N GLY A 181 -4.32 -8.56 6.58
CA GLY A 181 -4.68 -9.94 6.95
C GLY A 181 -5.79 -10.05 7.99
N SER A 182 -6.01 -11.28 8.50
CA SER A 182 -7.11 -11.61 9.41
C SER A 182 -6.87 -12.92 10.16
N GLU A 183 -7.31 -13.00 11.42
CA GLU A 183 -7.38 -14.24 12.23
C GLU A 183 -8.75 -14.94 12.13
N GLU A 184 -9.75 -14.31 11.49
CA GLU A 184 -11.13 -14.83 11.40
C GLU A 184 -11.46 -15.50 10.04
N GLY A 185 -10.44 -16.01 9.35
CA GLY A 185 -10.53 -16.45 7.96
C GLY A 185 -9.80 -17.76 7.64
N GLU A 186 -9.33 -17.86 6.39
CA GLU A 186 -8.48 -18.96 5.94
C GLU A 186 -7.03 -18.76 6.42
N ASN A 187 -6.25 -19.84 6.47
CA ASN A 187 -4.89 -19.81 7.01
C ASN A 187 -3.92 -18.92 6.20
N ASP A 188 -4.21 -18.65 4.92
CA ASP A 188 -3.41 -17.80 4.03
C ASP A 188 -3.69 -16.30 4.19
N GLU A 189 -4.64 -15.94 5.06
CA GLU A 189 -4.91 -14.57 5.52
C GLU A 189 -4.06 -14.19 6.73
N GLU A 190 -3.32 -15.15 7.29
CA GLU A 190 -2.41 -15.00 8.43
C GLU A 190 -0.93 -14.97 7.98
N PRO A 191 -0.04 -14.35 8.79
CA PRO A 191 -0.35 -13.57 9.99
C PRO A 191 -0.89 -12.18 9.67
N ILE A 192 -1.59 -11.58 10.64
CA ILE A 192 -1.80 -10.13 10.64
C ILE A 192 -0.45 -9.44 10.78
N HIS A 193 -0.13 -8.52 9.86
CA HIS A 193 1.15 -7.83 9.81
C HIS A 193 0.99 -6.36 9.42
N SER A 194 1.98 -5.53 9.76
CA SER A 194 1.95 -4.09 9.51
C SER A 194 2.40 -3.76 8.10
N VAL A 195 1.60 -2.96 7.38
CA VAL A 195 1.93 -2.48 6.04
C VAL A 195 1.78 -0.96 5.97
N ILE A 196 2.81 -0.29 5.47
CA ILE A 196 2.83 1.15 5.22
C ILE A 196 2.69 1.38 3.73
N LEU A 197 1.74 2.22 3.34
CA LEU A 197 1.52 2.61 1.95
C LEU A 197 1.75 4.09 1.75
N SER A 198 2.33 4.45 0.61
CA SER A 198 2.35 5.83 0.12
C SER A 198 0.97 6.22 -0.41
N ASP A 199 0.74 7.52 -0.59
CA ASP A 199 -0.45 8.02 -1.28
C ASP A 199 -0.59 7.45 -2.70
N PHE A 200 -1.83 7.18 -3.12
CA PHE A 200 -2.15 6.74 -4.48
C PHE A 200 -3.56 7.16 -4.88
N TYR A 201 -3.85 7.09 -6.18
CA TYR A 201 -5.20 7.17 -6.71
C TYR A 201 -5.70 5.78 -7.08
N ILE A 202 -6.95 5.46 -6.77
CA ILE A 202 -7.62 4.21 -7.17
C ILE A 202 -8.90 4.50 -7.93
N SER A 203 -9.20 3.70 -8.94
CA SER A 203 -10.46 3.81 -9.67
C SER A 203 -11.63 3.60 -8.72
N LYS A 204 -12.60 4.51 -8.78
CA LYS A 204 -13.82 4.49 -7.95
C LYS A 204 -14.64 3.21 -8.16
N TYR A 205 -14.58 2.67 -9.37
CA TYR A 205 -15.30 1.48 -9.82
C TYR A 205 -14.34 0.47 -10.46
N GLU A 206 -14.79 -0.77 -10.57
CA GLU A 206 -14.22 -1.75 -11.51
C GLU A 206 -14.24 -1.18 -12.94
N VAL A 207 -13.28 -1.57 -13.78
CA VAL A 207 -13.28 -1.19 -15.20
C VAL A 207 -14.51 -1.77 -15.88
N THR A 208 -15.25 -0.93 -16.57
CA THR A 208 -16.50 -1.29 -17.22
C THR A 208 -16.29 -1.86 -18.62
N VAL A 209 -17.30 -2.56 -19.13
CA VAL A 209 -17.34 -3.06 -20.52
C VAL A 209 -17.15 -1.93 -21.54
N ASN A 210 -17.72 -0.74 -21.30
CA ASN A 210 -17.55 0.42 -22.17
C ASN A 210 -16.10 0.91 -22.20
N GLU A 211 -15.47 1.06 -21.05
CA GLU A 211 -14.08 1.52 -20.94
C GLU A 211 -13.10 0.53 -21.60
N PHE A 212 -13.31 -0.78 -21.37
CA PHE A 212 -12.52 -1.82 -22.04
C PHE A 212 -12.79 -1.87 -23.55
N SER A 213 -14.04 -1.59 -23.98
CA SER A 213 -14.37 -1.47 -25.41
C SER A 213 -13.60 -0.35 -26.09
N ASP A 214 -13.40 0.79 -25.42
CA ASP A 214 -12.61 1.91 -25.95
C ASP A 214 -11.13 1.55 -26.10
N PHE A 215 -10.57 0.81 -25.14
CA PHE A 215 -9.23 0.24 -25.25
C PHE A 215 -9.11 -0.62 -26.51
N VAL A 216 -10.00 -1.59 -26.68
CA VAL A 216 -9.95 -2.51 -27.82
C VAL A 216 -10.15 -1.78 -29.15
N LYS A 217 -11.12 -0.86 -29.25
CA LYS A 217 -11.37 -0.09 -30.48
C LYS A 217 -10.20 0.80 -30.86
N SER A 218 -9.52 1.42 -29.88
CA SER A 218 -8.43 2.38 -30.14
C SER A 218 -7.10 1.72 -30.46
N THR A 219 -6.89 0.48 -30.03
CA THR A 219 -5.62 -0.24 -30.21
C THR A 219 -5.70 -1.35 -31.25
N GLY A 220 -6.91 -1.84 -31.55
CA GLY A 220 -7.09 -3.10 -32.28
C GLY A 220 -6.67 -4.32 -31.44
N TYR A 221 -6.57 -4.18 -30.11
CA TYR A 221 -6.18 -5.26 -29.21
C TYR A 221 -7.12 -6.45 -29.34
N ASP A 222 -6.56 -7.59 -29.72
CA ASP A 222 -7.32 -8.82 -29.88
C ASP A 222 -6.98 -9.80 -28.75
N ASN A 223 -7.89 -9.86 -27.78
CA ASN A 223 -7.92 -10.87 -26.74
C ASN A 223 -9.00 -11.93 -26.98
N THR A 224 -9.60 -11.97 -28.18
CA THR A 224 -10.62 -12.97 -28.50
C THR A 224 -10.01 -14.35 -28.61
N ALA A 225 -10.86 -15.36 -28.48
CA ALA A 225 -10.53 -16.79 -28.49
C ALA A 225 -9.60 -17.26 -29.64
N ALA A 226 -9.42 -16.46 -30.70
CA ALA A 226 -8.53 -16.74 -31.81
C ALA A 226 -7.04 -16.90 -31.41
N THR A 227 -6.60 -16.36 -30.27
CA THR A 227 -5.18 -16.46 -29.84
C THR A 227 -4.95 -17.22 -28.52
N THR A 228 -5.94 -17.36 -27.62
CA THR A 228 -5.76 -18.03 -26.30
C THR A 228 -6.86 -19.00 -25.88
N GLY A 229 -7.96 -19.11 -26.65
CA GLY A 229 -9.08 -20.01 -26.43
C GLY A 229 -9.94 -19.68 -25.21
N GLY A 230 -11.18 -19.26 -25.44
CA GLY A 230 -12.33 -19.29 -24.51
C GLY A 230 -12.19 -18.65 -23.13
N SER A 231 -13.27 -18.77 -22.36
CA SER A 231 -13.32 -18.38 -20.95
C SER A 231 -13.98 -19.49 -20.11
N TYR A 232 -13.59 -19.59 -18.85
CA TYR A 232 -14.16 -20.53 -17.91
C TYR A 232 -15.46 -20.00 -17.32
N ILE A 233 -16.50 -20.82 -17.38
CA ILE A 233 -17.87 -20.54 -16.97
C ILE A 233 -18.29 -21.67 -16.03
N SER A 234 -18.83 -21.36 -14.85
CA SER A 234 -19.41 -22.39 -13.98
C SER A 234 -20.82 -22.77 -14.44
N ASN A 235 -21.09 -24.08 -14.50
CA ASN A 235 -22.41 -24.66 -14.75
C ASN A 235 -23.15 -25.02 -13.44
N GLY A 236 -22.63 -24.60 -12.28
CA GLY A 236 -23.14 -24.93 -10.95
C GLY A 236 -22.59 -26.23 -10.36
N ARG A 237 -21.76 -26.98 -11.10
CA ARG A 237 -21.06 -28.18 -10.62
C ARG A 237 -19.56 -28.12 -10.87
N GLU A 238 -19.17 -27.60 -12.02
CA GLU A 238 -17.77 -27.51 -12.44
C GLU A 238 -17.54 -26.27 -13.30
N TRP A 239 -16.27 -25.89 -13.42
CA TRP A 239 -15.80 -24.85 -14.32
C TRP A 239 -15.52 -25.45 -15.69
N VAL A 240 -16.27 -25.01 -16.70
CA VAL A 240 -16.14 -25.48 -18.08
C VAL A 240 -15.56 -24.36 -18.93
N LYS A 241 -14.53 -24.71 -19.72
CA LYS A 241 -13.99 -23.79 -20.72
C LYS A 241 -14.97 -23.72 -21.90
N LYS A 242 -15.43 -22.51 -22.23
CA LYS A 242 -16.33 -22.25 -23.35
C LYS A 242 -15.60 -21.43 -24.41
N ASP A 243 -15.44 -21.98 -25.61
CA ASP A 243 -14.57 -21.41 -26.65
C ASP A 243 -15.09 -20.09 -27.24
N ASP A 244 -16.42 -19.88 -27.24
CA ASP A 244 -17.09 -18.67 -27.71
C ASP A 244 -17.30 -17.62 -26.61
N ALA A 245 -16.82 -17.88 -25.38
CA ALA A 245 -16.91 -16.93 -24.28
C ALA A 245 -15.70 -16.00 -24.23
N ASP A 246 -15.97 -14.69 -24.21
CA ASP A 246 -14.99 -13.62 -24.05
C ASP A 246 -15.63 -12.40 -23.36
N TRP A 247 -14.90 -11.29 -23.23
CA TRP A 247 -15.41 -10.08 -22.58
C TRP A 247 -16.60 -9.42 -23.29
N ARG A 248 -16.84 -9.72 -24.58
CA ARG A 248 -18.02 -9.24 -25.33
C ARG A 248 -19.22 -10.17 -25.15
N ASN A 249 -18.96 -11.45 -24.94
CA ASN A 249 -19.95 -12.50 -24.75
C ASN A 249 -19.56 -13.42 -23.57
N PRO A 250 -19.66 -12.95 -22.32
CA PRO A 250 -19.18 -13.71 -21.15
C PRO A 250 -20.12 -14.84 -20.71
N SER A 251 -21.09 -15.22 -21.53
CA SER A 251 -22.16 -16.17 -21.20
C SER A 251 -23.07 -15.75 -20.04
N ILE A 252 -23.01 -14.47 -19.65
CA ILE A 252 -23.94 -13.77 -18.77
C ILE A 252 -24.37 -12.47 -19.42
N TYR A 253 -25.50 -11.91 -19.00
CA TYR A 253 -25.92 -10.60 -19.50
C TYR A 253 -25.00 -9.52 -18.93
N GLN A 254 -24.46 -8.66 -19.81
CA GLN A 254 -23.76 -7.45 -19.42
C GLN A 254 -24.17 -6.29 -20.32
N SER A 255 -24.40 -5.13 -19.71
CA SER A 255 -24.47 -3.85 -20.41
C SER A 255 -23.13 -3.10 -20.27
N GLY A 256 -22.97 -2.00 -21.00
CA GLY A 256 -21.72 -1.23 -21.03
C GLY A 256 -21.19 -0.74 -19.67
N ASN A 257 -22.05 -0.60 -18.65
CA ASN A 257 -21.66 -0.13 -17.31
C ASN A 257 -21.43 -1.27 -16.30
N HIS A 258 -21.51 -2.53 -16.73
CA HIS A 258 -21.08 -3.68 -15.92
C HIS A 258 -19.56 -3.76 -15.91
N PRO A 259 -18.96 -4.37 -14.88
CA PRO A 259 -17.53 -4.66 -14.89
C PRO A 259 -17.18 -5.57 -16.07
N VAL A 260 -16.07 -5.29 -16.74
CA VAL A 260 -15.54 -6.18 -17.75
C VAL A 260 -15.03 -7.46 -17.09
N VAL A 261 -15.43 -8.60 -17.63
CA VAL A 261 -14.99 -9.94 -17.18
C VAL A 261 -14.42 -10.73 -18.36
N CYS A 262 -14.04 -11.99 -18.15
CA CYS A 262 -13.41 -12.83 -19.16
C CYS A 262 -12.10 -12.20 -19.69
N ILE A 263 -11.39 -11.47 -18.83
CA ILE A 263 -10.10 -10.86 -19.07
C ILE A 263 -9.04 -11.50 -18.17
N SER A 264 -7.84 -11.66 -18.72
CA SER A 264 -6.69 -12.19 -18.00
C SER A 264 -5.92 -11.07 -17.31
N TRP A 265 -4.99 -11.44 -16.43
CA TRP A 265 -4.09 -10.50 -15.80
C TRP A 265 -3.29 -9.69 -16.84
N TYR A 266 -2.88 -10.33 -17.94
CA TYR A 266 -2.17 -9.67 -19.03
C TYR A 266 -3.05 -8.65 -19.78
N ASP A 267 -4.34 -8.96 -19.97
CA ASP A 267 -5.29 -8.03 -20.59
C ASP A 267 -5.45 -6.76 -19.74
N ALA A 268 -5.49 -6.92 -18.41
CA ALA A 268 -5.57 -5.81 -17.47
C ALA A 268 -4.29 -4.95 -17.45
N VAL A 269 -3.11 -5.58 -17.57
CA VAL A 269 -1.81 -4.90 -17.68
C VAL A 269 -1.71 -4.07 -18.96
N GLU A 270 -2.10 -4.64 -20.10
CA GLU A 270 -2.13 -3.92 -21.38
C GLU A 270 -3.10 -2.75 -21.37
N TYR A 271 -4.28 -2.94 -20.76
CA TYR A 271 -5.24 -1.86 -20.54
C TYR A 271 -4.63 -0.71 -19.71
N CYS A 272 -3.94 -1.02 -18.60
CA CYS A 272 -3.32 0.01 -17.75
C CYS A 272 -2.24 0.81 -18.50
N ASN A 273 -1.42 0.13 -19.30
CA ASN A 273 -0.42 0.79 -20.14
C ASN A 273 -1.05 1.67 -21.22
N TRP A 274 -2.12 1.20 -21.87
CA TRP A 274 -2.89 1.99 -22.82
C TRP A 274 -3.50 3.22 -22.15
N LEU A 275 -4.12 3.05 -20.97
CA LEU A 275 -4.76 4.13 -20.24
C LEU A 275 -3.72 5.20 -19.84
N SER A 276 -2.51 4.77 -19.48
CA SER A 276 -1.38 5.67 -19.22
C SER A 276 -1.06 6.51 -20.46
N LYS A 277 -0.88 5.87 -21.61
CA LYS A 277 -0.57 6.56 -22.87
C LYS A 277 -1.70 7.49 -23.32
N LYS A 278 -2.97 7.06 -23.19
CA LYS A 278 -4.16 7.86 -23.52
C LYS A 278 -4.20 9.17 -22.73
N ASN A 279 -3.75 9.15 -21.48
CA ASN A 279 -3.73 10.29 -20.58
C ASN A 279 -2.38 11.02 -20.51
N GLY A 280 -1.44 10.73 -21.42
CA GLY A 280 -0.12 11.38 -21.45
C GLY A 280 0.80 11.04 -20.26
N LEU A 281 0.54 9.93 -19.57
CA LEU A 281 1.33 9.44 -18.44
C LEU A 281 2.38 8.41 -18.88
N GLN A 282 3.37 8.18 -18.01
CA GLN A 282 4.41 7.20 -18.27
C GLN A 282 3.89 5.77 -18.08
N GLN A 283 4.02 4.92 -19.09
CA GLN A 283 3.68 3.49 -18.98
C GLN A 283 4.54 2.79 -17.92
N VAL A 284 3.90 2.17 -16.92
CA VAL A 284 4.62 1.50 -15.82
C VAL A 284 5.14 0.13 -16.22
N TYR A 285 4.45 -0.57 -17.13
CA TYR A 285 4.76 -1.96 -17.44
C TYR A 285 5.63 -2.08 -18.69
N THR A 286 6.64 -2.95 -18.60
CA THR A 286 7.49 -3.33 -19.74
C THR A 286 7.47 -4.84 -19.90
N LEU A 287 7.10 -5.30 -21.09
CA LEU A 287 7.19 -6.71 -21.49
C LEU A 287 8.66 -7.07 -21.72
N GLN A 288 9.13 -8.08 -20.99
CA GLN A 288 10.49 -8.57 -21.08
C GLN A 288 10.60 -9.74 -22.05
N PHE A 289 11.83 -9.98 -22.51
CA PHE A 289 12.16 -11.19 -23.25
C PHE A 289 11.83 -12.42 -22.38
N GLY A 290 11.03 -13.35 -22.90
CA GLY A 290 10.50 -14.48 -22.14
C GLY A 290 9.03 -14.32 -21.71
N GLY A 291 8.37 -13.22 -22.05
CA GLY A 291 6.90 -13.11 -21.98
C GLY A 291 6.34 -12.69 -20.61
N TYR A 292 7.18 -12.20 -19.70
CA TYR A 292 6.75 -11.66 -18.40
C TYR A 292 6.83 -10.13 -18.37
N TYR A 293 6.03 -9.51 -17.51
CA TYR A 293 6.02 -8.06 -17.33
C TYR A 293 6.81 -7.65 -16.09
N THR A 294 7.47 -6.50 -16.20
CA THR A 294 8.10 -5.77 -15.08
C THR A 294 7.33 -4.48 -14.84
N CYS A 295 7.27 -4.04 -13.58
CA CYS A 295 6.64 -2.79 -13.17
C CYS A 295 7.72 -1.80 -12.72
N ASP A 296 7.73 -0.60 -13.29
CA ASP A 296 8.54 0.52 -12.80
C ASP A 296 7.69 1.36 -11.84
N TRP A 297 7.89 1.13 -10.54
CA TRP A 297 7.14 1.78 -9.46
C TRP A 297 7.38 3.28 -9.35
N ASN A 298 8.38 3.84 -10.04
CA ASN A 298 8.67 5.27 -10.04
C ASN A 298 7.87 6.07 -11.07
N LYS A 299 7.17 5.38 -11.97
CA LYS A 299 6.35 6.03 -12.99
C LYS A 299 4.96 6.35 -12.48
N ASN A 300 4.38 7.42 -13.01
CA ASN A 300 3.07 7.95 -12.61
C ASN A 300 1.88 7.40 -13.42
N GLY A 301 2.11 6.40 -14.29
CA GLY A 301 1.04 5.78 -15.07
C GLY A 301 0.11 4.89 -14.26
N TYR A 302 -0.96 4.48 -14.93
CA TYR A 302 -1.91 3.52 -14.42
C TYR A 302 -1.31 2.12 -14.38
N ARG A 303 -1.74 1.37 -13.36
CA ARG A 303 -1.29 0.01 -13.06
C ARG A 303 -2.35 -0.75 -12.27
N LEU A 304 -2.22 -2.06 -12.15
CA LEU A 304 -2.96 -2.82 -11.15
C LEU A 304 -2.52 -2.41 -9.73
N PRO A 305 -3.44 -2.44 -8.75
CA PRO A 305 -3.10 -2.25 -7.36
C PRO A 305 -2.14 -3.35 -6.92
N THR A 306 -1.24 -3.04 -5.98
CA THR A 306 -0.70 -4.12 -5.16
C THR A 306 -1.81 -4.69 -4.30
N GLU A 307 -1.65 -5.93 -3.85
CA GLU A 307 -2.65 -6.54 -2.99
C GLU A 307 -2.86 -5.72 -1.70
N ALA A 308 -1.78 -5.16 -1.16
CA ALA A 308 -1.84 -4.29 0.01
C ALA A 308 -2.60 -2.98 -0.27
N GLU A 309 -2.35 -2.33 -1.41
CA GLU A 309 -3.11 -1.14 -1.81
C GLU A 309 -4.59 -1.44 -1.96
N TRP A 310 -4.91 -2.61 -2.54
CA TRP A 310 -6.29 -3.05 -2.69
C TRP A 310 -6.96 -3.23 -1.33
N GLU A 311 -6.35 -3.98 -0.42
CA GLU A 311 -6.94 -4.27 0.89
C GLU A 311 -7.07 -2.98 1.74
N TYR A 312 -6.06 -2.13 1.72
CA TYR A 312 -6.10 -0.84 2.43
C TYR A 312 -7.25 0.05 1.95
N ALA A 313 -7.38 0.20 0.62
CA ALA A 313 -8.47 0.95 0.02
C ALA A 313 -9.83 0.30 0.32
N ALA A 314 -9.92 -1.03 0.30
CA ALA A 314 -11.14 -1.78 0.60
C ALA A 314 -11.58 -1.62 2.06
N ARG A 315 -10.63 -1.51 2.99
CA ARG A 315 -10.89 -1.23 4.42
C ARG A 315 -11.32 0.20 4.71
N GLY A 316 -11.22 1.11 3.74
CA GLY A 316 -11.55 2.53 3.93
C GLY A 316 -10.34 3.41 4.26
N GLY A 317 -9.11 2.91 4.12
CA GLY A 317 -7.87 3.65 4.38
C GLY A 317 -7.83 4.28 5.77
N ARG A 318 -7.34 5.52 5.88
CA ARG A 318 -7.35 6.29 7.15
C ARG A 318 -8.75 6.58 7.71
N LYS A 319 -9.81 6.36 6.93
CA LYS A 319 -11.21 6.54 7.35
C LYS A 319 -11.87 5.21 7.73
N SER A 320 -11.12 4.12 7.78
CA SER A 320 -11.62 2.79 8.13
C SER A 320 -12.43 2.80 9.43
N ASN A 321 -13.55 2.09 9.43
CA ASN A 321 -14.37 1.85 10.62
C ASN A 321 -14.26 0.40 11.13
N GLY A 322 -13.33 -0.39 10.59
CA GLY A 322 -13.15 -1.80 10.97
C GLY A 322 -14.27 -2.74 10.51
N SER A 323 -15.02 -2.39 9.46
CA SER A 323 -16.08 -3.25 8.91
C SER A 323 -15.56 -4.54 8.29
N LYS A 324 -16.36 -5.61 8.40
CA LYS A 324 -16.08 -6.93 7.81
C LYS A 324 -16.07 -6.94 6.28
N TYR A 325 -16.93 -6.13 5.67
CA TYR A 325 -17.01 -5.89 4.23
C TYR A 325 -16.75 -4.40 3.97
N SER A 326 -16.45 -4.04 2.73
CA SER A 326 -16.08 -2.67 2.39
C SER A 326 -17.25 -1.71 2.64
N GLY A 327 -17.19 -0.93 3.72
CA GLY A 327 -18.22 0.03 4.11
C GLY A 327 -19.35 -0.48 5.02
N SER A 328 -19.43 -1.78 5.34
CA SER A 328 -20.50 -2.32 6.20
C SER A 328 -20.17 -3.68 6.80
N ASN A 329 -20.73 -3.98 7.98
CA ASN A 329 -20.76 -5.33 8.54
C ASN A 329 -21.86 -6.21 7.94
N ASN A 330 -22.79 -5.61 7.19
CA ASN A 330 -23.85 -6.31 6.48
C ASN A 330 -23.55 -6.32 4.97
N ILE A 331 -23.16 -7.50 4.46
CA ILE A 331 -22.80 -7.70 3.05
C ILE A 331 -23.85 -7.21 2.05
N SER A 332 -25.15 -7.31 2.39
CA SER A 332 -26.21 -6.95 1.43
C SER A 332 -26.25 -5.45 1.11
N ASP A 333 -25.66 -4.61 1.94
CA ASP A 333 -25.62 -3.15 1.76
C ASP A 333 -24.56 -2.75 0.72
N VAL A 334 -23.48 -3.53 0.64
CA VAL A 334 -22.24 -3.14 -0.05
C VAL A 334 -21.85 -4.06 -1.21
N ALA A 335 -22.44 -5.27 -1.30
CA ALA A 335 -22.00 -6.28 -2.26
C ALA A 335 -23.12 -6.89 -3.12
N TRP A 336 -22.76 -7.22 -4.36
CA TRP A 336 -23.46 -8.21 -5.17
C TRP A 336 -22.78 -9.57 -5.03
N TYR A 337 -23.48 -10.54 -4.45
CA TYR A 337 -22.95 -11.88 -4.15
C TYR A 337 -24.02 -12.93 -4.41
N ASN A 338 -23.72 -14.22 -4.22
CA ASN A 338 -24.58 -15.31 -4.70
C ASN A 338 -26.05 -15.27 -4.22
N ARG A 339 -26.35 -14.64 -3.08
CA ARG A 339 -27.72 -14.56 -2.57
C ARG A 339 -28.54 -13.39 -3.14
N ASN A 340 -27.91 -12.35 -3.69
CA ASN A 340 -28.62 -11.15 -4.13
C ASN A 340 -28.30 -10.72 -5.57
N SER A 341 -27.32 -11.32 -6.24
CA SER A 341 -26.88 -10.95 -7.58
C SER A 341 -27.84 -11.40 -8.69
N GLY A 342 -28.71 -12.38 -8.42
CA GLY A 342 -29.54 -12.97 -9.47
C GLY A 342 -28.72 -13.73 -10.52
N ASN A 343 -27.56 -14.27 -10.12
CA ASN A 343 -26.63 -15.03 -10.97
C ASN A 343 -26.02 -14.23 -12.13
N THR A 344 -25.71 -12.95 -11.90
CA THR A 344 -25.00 -12.13 -12.89
C THR A 344 -24.29 -10.95 -12.22
N THR A 345 -23.30 -10.36 -12.90
CA THR A 345 -22.72 -9.07 -12.53
C THR A 345 -23.78 -7.96 -12.56
N HIS A 346 -23.54 -6.87 -11.86
CA HIS A 346 -24.39 -5.68 -11.90
C HIS A 346 -23.62 -4.46 -12.41
N PRO A 347 -24.32 -3.39 -12.88
CA PRO A 347 -23.65 -2.13 -13.16
C PRO A 347 -22.89 -1.65 -11.93
N VAL A 348 -21.69 -1.11 -12.14
CA VAL A 348 -20.86 -0.59 -11.05
C VAL A 348 -21.57 0.53 -10.29
N GLY A 349 -21.26 0.66 -9.00
CA GLY A 349 -21.73 1.75 -8.14
C GLY A 349 -23.18 1.65 -7.71
N ARG A 350 -23.77 0.44 -7.71
CA ARG A 350 -25.20 0.22 -7.36
C ARG A 350 -25.43 -0.20 -5.91
N LYS A 351 -24.37 -0.51 -5.17
CA LYS A 351 -24.37 -0.72 -3.72
C LYS A 351 -23.77 0.48 -3.00
N ALA A 352 -23.82 0.48 -1.67
CA ALA A 352 -23.19 1.53 -0.88
C ALA A 352 -21.65 1.48 -1.04
N PRO A 353 -20.97 2.63 -1.13
CA PRO A 353 -19.51 2.68 -1.12
C PRO A 353 -18.97 2.52 0.30
N ASN A 354 -17.65 2.35 0.39
CA ASN A 354 -16.92 2.48 1.65
C ASN A 354 -16.66 3.94 2.05
N GLU A 355 -15.91 4.13 3.13
CA GLU A 355 -15.65 5.43 3.77
C GLU A 355 -14.83 6.38 2.88
N LEU A 356 -14.15 5.85 1.86
CA LEU A 356 -13.42 6.62 0.85
C LEU A 356 -14.29 6.96 -0.37
N GLY A 357 -15.50 6.41 -0.47
CA GLY A 357 -16.37 6.57 -1.63
C GLY A 357 -16.06 5.60 -2.78
N ILE A 358 -15.34 4.51 -2.51
CA ILE A 358 -15.02 3.45 -3.46
C ILE A 358 -16.13 2.40 -3.41
N TYR A 359 -16.58 1.94 -4.58
CA TYR A 359 -17.70 1.02 -4.72
C TYR A 359 -17.23 -0.38 -5.10
N ASP A 360 -18.05 -1.37 -4.77
CA ASP A 360 -17.93 -2.76 -5.23
C ASP A 360 -16.60 -3.43 -4.83
N MET A 361 -15.94 -2.95 -3.77
CA MET A 361 -14.76 -3.60 -3.16
C MET A 361 -15.13 -4.86 -2.36
N SER A 362 -16.38 -5.29 -2.43
CA SER A 362 -16.90 -6.54 -1.91
C SER A 362 -17.97 -7.05 -2.88
N GLY A 363 -17.79 -8.22 -3.49
CA GLY A 363 -18.68 -8.78 -4.49
C GLY A 363 -18.56 -8.13 -5.87
N ASN A 364 -19.60 -8.29 -6.68
CA ASN A 364 -19.66 -8.00 -8.12
C ASN A 364 -18.66 -8.82 -8.94
N VAL A 365 -17.38 -8.45 -9.02
CA VAL A 365 -16.33 -9.32 -9.59
C VAL A 365 -15.09 -9.35 -8.73
N TRP A 366 -14.37 -10.46 -8.77
CA TRP A 366 -13.00 -10.51 -8.28
C TRP A 366 -12.14 -9.52 -9.05
N GLU A 367 -11.12 -8.98 -8.40
CA GLU A 367 -10.27 -7.96 -9.02
C GLU A 367 -8.81 -8.38 -9.03
N TRP A 368 -8.22 -8.42 -10.22
CA TRP A 368 -6.80 -8.70 -10.37
C TRP A 368 -5.92 -7.70 -9.60
N CYS A 369 -4.95 -8.22 -8.85
CA CYS A 369 -3.87 -7.44 -8.26
C CYS A 369 -2.54 -7.70 -9.00
N TRP A 370 -1.55 -6.84 -8.78
CA TRP A 370 -0.21 -7.02 -9.33
C TRP A 370 0.46 -8.28 -8.78
N ASP A 371 0.30 -8.54 -7.49
CA ASP A 371 1.08 -9.48 -6.70
C ASP A 371 1.00 -10.93 -7.21
N ARG A 372 2.09 -11.65 -7.04
CA ARG A 372 2.08 -13.12 -7.16
C ARG A 372 1.55 -13.71 -5.86
N TYR A 373 0.89 -14.85 -5.93
CA TYR A 373 0.42 -15.51 -4.71
C TYR A 373 1.58 -16.02 -3.86
N GLY A 374 1.53 -15.73 -2.56
CA GLY A 374 2.51 -16.19 -1.58
C GLY A 374 2.02 -16.00 -0.14
N ALA A 375 2.74 -16.63 0.79
CA ALA A 375 2.46 -16.51 2.22
C ALA A 375 2.81 -15.10 2.72
N TYR A 376 2.01 -14.61 3.67
CA TYR A 376 2.35 -13.39 4.39
C TYR A 376 3.57 -13.59 5.29
N SER A 377 4.33 -12.50 5.46
CA SER A 377 5.40 -12.40 6.45
C SER A 377 4.85 -11.70 7.69
N SER A 378 5.33 -12.08 8.87
CA SER A 378 5.05 -11.32 10.10
C SER A 378 5.82 -10.00 10.19
N GLU A 379 6.75 -9.75 9.27
CA GLU A 379 7.55 -8.53 9.23
C GLU A 379 6.76 -7.31 8.74
N SER A 380 7.14 -6.14 9.23
CA SER A 380 6.59 -4.87 8.74
C SER A 380 7.06 -4.60 7.31
N GLN A 381 6.16 -4.14 6.45
CA GLN A 381 6.44 -3.91 5.04
C GLN A 381 6.13 -2.46 4.62
N ASN A 382 6.93 -1.92 3.71
CA ASN A 382 6.73 -0.58 3.14
C ASN A 382 6.49 -0.69 1.63
N ASN A 383 5.29 -0.32 1.18
CA ASN A 383 4.79 -0.48 -0.19
C ASN A 383 5.08 -1.88 -0.78
N PRO A 384 4.65 -2.98 -0.13
CA PRO A 384 4.92 -4.32 -0.61
C PRO A 384 4.32 -4.55 -2.00
N THR A 385 5.06 -5.26 -2.84
CA THR A 385 4.69 -5.59 -4.22
C THR A 385 4.57 -7.10 -4.46
N GLY A 386 4.45 -7.84 -3.36
CA GLY A 386 4.35 -9.29 -3.33
C GLY A 386 5.68 -10.00 -3.63
N PRO A 387 5.66 -11.35 -3.61
CA PRO A 387 6.82 -12.17 -3.97
C PRO A 387 7.33 -11.91 -5.39
N SER A 388 8.65 -12.01 -5.57
CA SER A 388 9.30 -11.88 -6.89
C SER A 388 8.98 -13.04 -7.83
N GLU A 389 8.70 -14.22 -7.28
CA GLU A 389 8.44 -15.47 -8.01
C GLU A 389 7.09 -16.10 -7.63
N GLY A 390 6.57 -16.99 -8.48
CA GLY A 390 5.27 -17.65 -8.28
C GLY A 390 4.48 -17.81 -9.57
N SER A 391 3.66 -18.87 -9.67
CA SER A 391 2.92 -19.22 -10.89
C SER A 391 1.51 -18.62 -10.96
N TYR A 392 1.02 -18.09 -9.84
CA TYR A 392 -0.34 -17.56 -9.68
C TYR A 392 -0.30 -16.07 -9.33
N ARG A 393 -1.37 -15.35 -9.67
CA ARG A 393 -1.61 -13.96 -9.29
C ARG A 393 -2.76 -13.90 -8.30
N GLU A 394 -2.67 -12.94 -7.39
CA GLU A 394 -3.72 -12.63 -6.42
C GLU A 394 -4.90 -11.93 -7.11
N ASN A 395 -6.11 -12.23 -6.64
CA ASN A 395 -7.28 -11.41 -6.88
C ASN A 395 -8.09 -11.25 -5.59
N ARG A 396 -8.88 -10.19 -5.47
CA ARG A 396 -9.53 -9.81 -4.19
C ARG A 396 -10.99 -9.40 -4.39
N GLY A 397 -11.77 -9.38 -3.31
CA GLY A 397 -13.10 -8.75 -3.26
C GLY A 397 -14.32 -9.67 -3.29
N GLY A 398 -14.24 -10.88 -3.82
CA GLY A 398 -15.41 -11.72 -4.06
C GLY A 398 -16.10 -11.38 -5.37
N ALA A 399 -17.08 -12.18 -5.77
CA ALA A 399 -17.83 -11.95 -7.01
C ALA A 399 -19.32 -12.25 -6.84
N TRP A 400 -20.09 -11.92 -7.87
CA TRP A 400 -21.54 -12.11 -7.92
C TRP A 400 -22.00 -13.55 -7.66
N ILE A 401 -21.15 -14.55 -7.89
CA ILE A 401 -21.45 -15.98 -7.70
C ILE A 401 -20.88 -16.55 -6.40
N THR A 402 -20.04 -15.79 -5.69
CA THR A 402 -19.34 -16.29 -4.51
C THR A 402 -20.19 -16.11 -3.25
N SER A 403 -19.81 -16.83 -2.20
CA SER A 403 -20.47 -16.72 -0.91
C SER A 403 -20.03 -15.46 -0.17
N SER A 404 -20.69 -15.18 0.96
CA SER A 404 -20.32 -14.02 1.78
C SER A 404 -18.94 -14.16 2.44
N SER A 405 -18.46 -15.38 2.71
CA SER A 405 -17.11 -15.57 3.28
C SER A 405 -16.02 -15.12 2.31
N ASP A 406 -16.26 -15.25 1.02
CA ASP A 406 -15.30 -14.95 -0.04
C ASP A 406 -15.25 -13.45 -0.34
N CYS A 407 -16.28 -12.70 0.08
CA CYS A 407 -16.36 -11.24 -0.09
C CYS A 407 -15.68 -10.46 1.05
N ARG A 408 -15.05 -11.14 2.02
CA ARG A 408 -14.36 -10.49 3.13
C ARG A 408 -13.12 -9.75 2.61
N LEU A 409 -12.79 -8.65 3.30
CA LEU A 409 -11.67 -7.79 2.93
C LEU A 409 -10.32 -8.52 2.93
N ALA A 410 -10.14 -9.51 3.80
CA ALA A 410 -8.90 -10.26 3.93
C ALA A 410 -8.84 -11.54 3.09
N TYR A 411 -9.89 -11.96 2.38
CA TYR A 411 -9.89 -13.25 1.66
C TYR A 411 -9.10 -13.19 0.34
N ARG A 412 -8.19 -14.15 0.10
CA ARG A 412 -7.11 -14.05 -0.91
C ARG A 412 -7.05 -15.23 -1.88
N PRO A 413 -7.97 -15.33 -2.85
CA PRO A 413 -7.86 -16.34 -3.88
C PRO A 413 -6.74 -16.01 -4.86
N TYR A 414 -6.33 -17.05 -5.57
CA TYR A 414 -5.29 -16.95 -6.58
C TYR A 414 -5.66 -17.78 -7.80
N VAL A 415 -5.23 -17.31 -8.95
CA VAL A 415 -5.43 -18.03 -10.21
C VAL A 415 -4.31 -17.71 -11.19
N THR A 416 -4.11 -18.59 -12.18
CA THR A 416 -3.04 -18.42 -13.15
C THR A 416 -3.25 -17.11 -13.92
N PRO A 417 -2.18 -16.36 -14.27
CA PRO A 417 -2.33 -15.06 -14.94
C PRO A 417 -2.94 -15.14 -16.34
N ILE A 418 -2.97 -16.34 -16.96
CA ILE A 418 -3.60 -16.60 -18.26
C ILE A 418 -5.10 -16.89 -18.15
N ALA A 419 -5.60 -17.19 -16.95
CA ALA A 419 -6.99 -17.57 -16.75
C ALA A 419 -7.91 -16.40 -17.09
N ARG A 420 -9.05 -16.75 -17.68
CA ARG A 420 -10.16 -15.85 -17.98
C ARG A 420 -11.42 -16.52 -17.50
N ASN A 421 -12.15 -15.91 -16.59
CA ASN A 421 -13.47 -16.38 -16.19
C ASN A 421 -14.45 -15.20 -16.13
N TYR A 422 -15.73 -15.51 -16.10
CA TYR A 422 -16.82 -14.51 -16.09
C TYR A 422 -17.06 -13.83 -14.73
N GLU A 423 -16.14 -13.99 -13.80
CA GLU A 423 -16.25 -13.49 -12.42
C GLU A 423 -15.04 -12.67 -11.99
N ILE A 424 -13.99 -12.54 -12.82
CA ILE A 424 -12.81 -11.72 -12.56
C ILE A 424 -12.76 -10.55 -13.54
N GLY A 425 -12.70 -9.34 -12.99
CA GLY A 425 -12.34 -8.09 -13.64
C GLY A 425 -11.12 -7.46 -12.95
N PHE A 426 -11.08 -6.13 -12.89
CA PHE A 426 -9.99 -5.38 -12.27
C PHE A 426 -10.34 -3.90 -12.10
N ARG A 427 -9.55 -3.19 -11.31
CA ARG A 427 -9.55 -1.73 -11.23
C ARG A 427 -8.12 -1.17 -11.25
N PRO A 428 -7.83 -0.06 -11.95
CA PRO A 428 -6.51 0.55 -11.94
C PRO A 428 -6.27 1.43 -10.71
N VAL A 429 -5.00 1.57 -10.37
CA VAL A 429 -4.44 2.62 -9.51
C VAL A 429 -3.36 3.40 -10.26
N ARG A 430 -2.97 4.57 -9.73
CA ARG A 430 -1.76 5.27 -10.14
C ARG A 430 -1.16 6.06 -8.97
N ARG A 431 0.11 6.40 -9.07
CA ARG A 431 0.74 7.33 -8.11
C ARG A 431 0.23 8.77 -8.33
N PRO A 432 0.34 9.64 -7.31
CA PRO A 432 -0.16 11.01 -7.38
C PRO A 432 0.35 11.82 -8.57
#